data_AF-F4BA11-F1
#
_entry.id   AF-F4BA11-F1
#
_cell.length_a   1.000
_cell.length_b   1.000
_cell.length_c   1.000
_cell.angle_alpha   90.00
_cell.angle_beta   90.00
_cell.angle_gamma   90.00
#
_symmetry.space_group_name_H-M   'P 1'
#
loop_
_entity.id
_entity.type
_entity.pdbx_description
1 polymer ?
#
loop_
_entity_poly.entity_id
_entity_poly.type
_entity_poly.pdbx_seq_one_letter_code
_entity_poly.pdbx_strand_id
1 'polypeptide(L)'
;MKKKRDIADVLTDIRIARNRLRIMKTKIEGRLTQQESLSRSAVLTKEYIKEAEQLKKISEFLDTLDIILELIEIKVETIIYIGYIVNDAPAVLEALRELKKNGEFLSPELSALVDDIYNGFYSAINVPSEIKVSASKEAKKVLDEAKTIAKYRESGKNIDINT
;
A
#
# COMPACT_ATOMS: atom_id res chain seq x y z
N MET A 1 23.93 20.23 -4.60
CA MET A 1 23.00 19.40 -5.39
C MET A 1 21.89 18.88 -4.48
N LYS A 2 20.61 19.08 -4.80
CA LYS A 2 19.51 18.47 -4.03
C LYS A 2 19.52 16.95 -4.29
N LYS A 3 19.57 16.12 -3.24
CA LYS A 3 19.44 14.66 -3.34
C LYS A 3 18.14 14.35 -4.09
N LYS A 4 18.22 13.55 -5.16
CA LYS A 4 17.03 13.10 -5.90
C LYS A 4 16.24 12.18 -4.96
N ARG A 5 14.95 12.47 -4.78
CA ARG A 5 14.05 11.69 -3.92
C ARG A 5 13.91 10.28 -4.45
N ASP A 6 14.03 9.30 -3.56
CA ASP A 6 13.78 7.89 -3.83
C ASP A 6 12.35 7.49 -3.43
N ILE A 7 11.85 6.39 -3.98
CA ILE A 7 10.56 5.80 -3.62
C ILE A 7 10.50 5.37 -2.14
N ALA A 8 11.64 5.02 -1.54
CA ALA A 8 11.74 4.80 -0.09
C ALA A 8 11.48 6.07 0.73
N ASP A 9 11.90 7.25 0.23
CA ASP A 9 11.57 8.53 0.87
C ASP A 9 10.06 8.79 0.79
N VAL A 10 9.43 8.42 -0.33
CA VAL A 10 7.96 8.54 -0.52
C VAL A 10 7.21 7.63 0.46
N LEU A 11 7.64 6.38 0.65
CA LEU A 11 7.06 5.47 1.64
C LEU A 11 7.11 6.07 3.06
N THR A 12 8.27 6.65 3.40
CA THR A 12 8.48 7.30 4.69
C THR A 12 7.54 8.49 4.88
N ASP A 13 7.38 9.33 3.85
CA ASP A 13 6.45 10.46 3.88
C ASP A 13 4.99 10.00 4.08
N ILE A 14 4.56 8.93 3.40
CA ILE A 14 3.21 8.37 3.55
C ILE A 14 2.96 7.93 4.98
N ARG A 15 3.90 7.19 5.59
CA ARG A 15 3.81 6.76 6.99
C ARG A 15 3.74 7.93 7.96
N ILE A 16 4.54 8.97 7.73
CA ILE A 16 4.47 10.21 8.52
C ILE A 16 3.11 10.88 8.36
N ALA A 17 2.58 10.95 7.13
CA ALA A 17 1.26 11.54 6.86
C ALA A 17 0.15 10.77 7.58
N ARG A 18 0.16 9.43 7.54
CA ARG A 18 -0.81 8.58 8.26
C ARG A 18 -0.75 8.78 9.77
N ASN A 19 0.45 8.87 10.35
CA ASN A 19 0.60 9.17 11.78
C ASN A 19 0.03 10.54 12.15
N ARG A 20 0.28 11.57 11.34
CA ARG A 20 -0.31 12.90 11.54
C ARG A 20 -1.83 12.87 11.41
N LEU A 21 -2.35 12.12 10.43
CA LEU A 21 -3.76 11.96 10.18
C LEU A 21 -4.47 11.29 11.37
N ARG A 22 -3.87 10.25 11.96
CA ARG A 22 -4.38 9.59 13.17
C ARG A 22 -4.52 10.58 14.33
N ILE A 23 -3.50 11.42 14.57
CA ILE A 23 -3.55 12.46 15.61
C ILE A 23 -4.68 13.47 15.33
N MET A 24 -4.85 13.89 14.08
CA MET A 24 -5.93 14.79 13.68
C MET A 24 -7.31 14.16 13.91
N LYS A 25 -7.47 12.89 13.53
CA LYS A 25 -8.71 12.13 13.71
C LYS A 25 -9.11 12.07 15.19
N THR A 26 -8.19 11.69 16.08
CA THR A 26 -8.46 11.64 17.53
C THR A 26 -8.93 13.00 18.07
N LYS A 27 -8.36 14.11 17.58
CA LYS A 27 -8.80 15.46 17.98
C LYS A 27 -10.22 15.78 17.48
N ILE A 28 -10.54 15.40 16.24
CA ILE A 28 -11.88 15.62 15.66
C ILE A 28 -12.93 14.77 16.37
N GLU A 29 -12.64 13.51 16.66
CA GLU A 29 -13.53 12.60 17.41
C GLU A 29 -13.80 13.11 18.83
N GLY A 30 -12.77 13.62 19.52
CA GLY A 30 -12.93 14.24 20.84
C GLY A 30 -13.86 15.46 20.79
N ARG A 31 -13.68 16.33 19.79
CA ARG A 31 -14.57 17.49 19.58
C ARG A 31 -15.98 17.06 19.21
N LEU A 32 -16.14 16.06 18.35
CA LEU A 32 -17.45 15.54 17.94
C LEU A 32 -18.22 15.03 19.15
N THR A 33 -17.58 14.19 19.98
CA THR A 33 -18.17 13.66 21.22
C THR A 33 -18.61 14.80 22.15
N GLN A 34 -17.79 15.84 22.28
CA GLN A 34 -18.13 17.01 23.09
C GLN A 34 -19.37 17.73 22.53
N GLN A 35 -19.41 18.01 21.23
CA GLN A 35 -20.54 18.73 20.63
C GLN A 35 -21.84 17.92 20.65
N GLU A 36 -21.76 16.60 20.45
CA GLU A 36 -22.90 15.70 20.61
C GLU A 36 -23.43 15.72 22.05
N SER A 37 -22.55 15.74 23.06
CA SER A 37 -22.99 15.85 24.46
C SER A 37 -23.72 17.17 24.75
N LEU A 38 -23.18 18.30 24.25
CA LEU A 38 -23.75 19.63 24.45
C LEU A 38 -25.10 19.79 23.72
N SER A 39 -25.23 19.21 22.53
CA SER A 39 -26.49 19.21 21.78
C SER A 39 -27.66 18.56 22.56
N ARG A 40 -27.37 17.61 23.46
CA ARG A 40 -28.40 16.92 24.26
C ARG A 40 -28.84 17.72 25.49
N SER A 41 -28.03 18.69 25.95
CA SER A 41 -28.21 19.36 27.25
C SER A 41 -28.46 20.87 27.16
N ALA A 42 -28.24 21.52 26.02
CA ALA A 42 -28.17 22.99 25.93
C ALA A 42 -29.35 23.66 25.20
N VAL A 43 -29.66 24.90 25.58
CA VAL A 43 -30.68 25.80 24.99
C VAL A 43 -30.34 26.22 23.55
N LEU A 44 -29.05 26.20 23.17
CA LEU A 44 -28.52 26.48 21.82
C LEU A 44 -28.36 25.20 20.97
N THR A 45 -29.28 24.25 21.10
CA THR A 45 -29.20 22.89 20.51
C THR A 45 -28.89 22.88 19.01
N LYS A 46 -29.47 23.82 18.24
CA LYS A 46 -29.33 23.86 16.78
C LYS A 46 -27.90 24.13 16.30
N GLU A 47 -27.15 24.98 17.00
CA GLU A 47 -25.78 25.33 16.62
C GLU A 47 -24.84 24.15 16.89
N TYR A 48 -25.00 23.48 18.04
CA TYR A 48 -24.23 22.28 18.38
C TYR A 48 -24.51 21.10 17.46
N ILE A 49 -25.77 20.89 17.05
CA ILE A 49 -26.11 19.87 16.04
C ILE A 49 -25.38 20.15 14.74
N LYS A 50 -25.40 21.41 14.26
CA LYS A 50 -24.75 21.79 13.01
C LYS A 50 -23.22 21.60 13.08
N GLU A 51 -22.59 21.96 14.19
CA GLU A 51 -21.14 21.75 14.36
C GLU A 51 -20.79 20.25 14.44
N ALA A 52 -21.60 19.44 15.13
CA ALA A 52 -21.44 18.00 15.18
C ALA A 52 -21.55 17.37 13.78
N GLU A 53 -22.53 17.77 12.96
CA GLU A 53 -22.66 17.30 11.58
C GLU A 53 -21.44 17.66 10.72
N GLN A 54 -20.86 18.85 10.91
CA GLN A 54 -19.64 19.26 10.20
C GLN A 54 -18.44 18.42 10.64
N LEU A 55 -18.25 18.23 11.94
CA LEU A 55 -17.17 17.41 12.49
C LEU A 55 -17.29 15.95 12.04
N LYS A 56 -18.52 15.41 11.95
CA LYS A 56 -18.78 14.08 11.41
C LYS A 56 -18.34 13.93 9.95
N LYS A 57 -18.73 14.87 9.07
CA LYS A 57 -18.28 14.87 7.67
C LYS A 57 -16.76 14.96 7.54
N ILE A 58 -16.11 15.73 8.41
CA ILE A 58 -14.65 15.80 8.45
C ILE A 58 -14.08 14.44 8.87
N SER A 59 -14.63 13.80 9.90
CA SER A 59 -14.19 12.47 10.35
C SER A 59 -14.29 11.43 9.22
N GLU A 60 -15.44 11.34 8.55
CA GLU A 60 -15.67 10.42 7.42
C GLU A 60 -14.66 10.64 6.27
N PHE A 61 -14.31 11.90 6.00
CA PHE A 61 -13.28 12.24 5.03
C PHE A 61 -11.88 11.78 5.48
N LEU A 62 -11.51 12.01 6.75
CA LEU A 62 -10.23 11.57 7.30
C LEU A 62 -10.11 10.04 7.27
N ASP A 63 -11.21 9.31 7.47
CA ASP A 63 -11.25 7.85 7.37
C ASP A 63 -11.01 7.35 5.96
N THR A 64 -11.69 7.97 4.98
CA THR A 64 -11.44 7.67 3.57
C THR A 64 -9.98 7.95 3.19
N LEU A 65 -9.41 9.07 3.69
CA LEU A 65 -8.02 9.44 3.41
C LEU A 65 -7.03 8.47 4.03
N ASP A 66 -7.25 8.00 5.27
CA ASP A 66 -6.35 7.02 5.91
C ASP A 66 -6.29 5.72 5.10
N ILE A 67 -7.44 5.24 4.63
CA ILE A 67 -7.51 4.03 3.80
C ILE A 67 -6.80 4.23 2.46
N ILE A 68 -6.95 5.40 1.82
CA ILE A 68 -6.22 5.68 0.58
C ILE A 68 -4.71 5.68 0.84
N LEU A 69 -4.26 6.32 1.92
CA LEU A 69 -2.83 6.33 2.27
C LEU A 69 -2.32 4.93 2.61
N GLU A 70 -3.12 4.09 3.26
CA GLU A 70 -2.82 2.68 3.51
C GLU A 70 -2.65 1.89 2.22
N LEU A 71 -3.57 2.06 1.27
CA LEU A 71 -3.49 1.41 -0.04
C LEU A 71 -2.24 1.88 -0.80
N ILE A 72 -1.93 3.18 -0.77
CA ILE A 72 -0.72 3.70 -1.40
C ILE A 72 0.53 3.14 -0.72
N GLU A 73 0.57 3.08 0.60
CA GLU A 73 1.68 2.49 1.37
C GLU A 73 1.99 1.08 0.90
N ILE A 74 0.97 0.20 0.88
CA ILE A 74 1.09 -1.20 0.43
C ILE A 74 1.60 -1.26 -1.01
N LYS A 75 1.07 -0.44 -1.92
CA LYS A 75 1.49 -0.44 -3.33
C LYS A 75 2.92 0.05 -3.50
N VAL A 76 3.33 1.07 -2.75
CA VAL A 76 4.71 1.59 -2.78
C VAL A 76 5.68 0.54 -2.24
N GLU A 77 5.36 -0.13 -1.14
CA GLU A 77 6.16 -1.27 -0.63
C GLU A 77 6.27 -2.39 -1.66
N THR A 78 5.17 -2.75 -2.30
CA THR A 78 5.15 -3.77 -3.36
C THR A 78 6.08 -3.38 -4.51
N ILE A 79 6.06 -2.12 -4.94
CA ILE A 79 6.95 -1.63 -6.00
C ILE A 79 8.42 -1.74 -5.58
N ILE A 80 8.74 -1.38 -4.33
CA ILE A 80 10.10 -1.53 -3.77
C ILE A 80 10.53 -2.99 -3.80
N TYR A 81 9.69 -3.92 -3.33
CA TYR A 81 9.99 -5.35 -3.35
C TYR A 81 10.16 -5.90 -4.77
N ILE A 82 9.31 -5.50 -5.71
CA ILE A 82 9.48 -5.85 -7.12
C ILE A 82 10.83 -5.34 -7.63
N GLY A 83 11.21 -4.11 -7.26
CA GLY A 83 12.53 -3.56 -7.59
C GLY A 83 13.68 -4.43 -7.09
N TYR A 84 13.61 -4.92 -5.84
CA TYR A 84 14.61 -5.85 -5.32
C TYR A 84 14.64 -7.17 -6.09
N ILE A 85 13.46 -7.79 -6.31
CA ILE A 85 13.35 -9.05 -7.07
C ILE A 85 13.93 -8.91 -8.47
N VAL A 86 13.59 -7.82 -9.17
CA VAL A 86 14.07 -7.52 -10.52
C VAL A 86 15.58 -7.33 -10.55
N ASN A 87 16.16 -6.67 -9.54
CA ASN A 87 17.60 -6.44 -9.47
C ASN A 87 18.39 -7.69 -9.05
N ASP A 88 17.79 -8.57 -8.24
CA ASP A 88 18.44 -9.78 -7.72
C ASP A 88 18.30 -10.99 -8.67
N ALA A 89 17.24 -11.05 -9.48
CA ALA A 89 16.99 -12.12 -10.44
C ALA A 89 18.18 -12.39 -11.40
N PRO A 90 18.84 -11.37 -11.99
CA PRO A 90 20.05 -11.58 -12.79
C PRO A 90 21.18 -12.26 -12.03
N ALA A 91 21.38 -11.95 -10.75
CA ALA A 91 22.44 -12.56 -9.94
C ALA A 91 22.16 -14.06 -9.72
N VAL A 92 20.91 -14.44 -9.50
CA VAL A 92 20.50 -15.86 -9.41
C VAL A 92 20.71 -16.57 -10.74
N LEU A 93 20.34 -15.94 -11.85
CA LEU A 93 20.55 -16.52 -13.18
C LEU A 93 22.04 -16.73 -13.49
N GLU A 94 22.89 -15.75 -13.14
CA GLU A 94 24.34 -15.87 -13.27
C GLU A 94 24.92 -16.95 -12.37
N ALA A 95 24.42 -17.11 -11.14
CA ALA A 95 24.81 -18.19 -10.25
C ALA A 95 24.45 -19.57 -10.83
N LEU A 96 23.25 -19.73 -11.43
CA LEU A 96 22.87 -20.96 -12.13
C LEU A 96 23.75 -21.21 -13.36
N ARG A 97 24.10 -20.16 -14.10
CA ARG A 97 25.01 -20.25 -15.25
C ARG A 97 26.41 -20.72 -14.81
N GLU A 98 26.90 -20.20 -13.69
CA GLU A 98 28.20 -20.58 -13.13
C GLU A 98 28.18 -22.00 -12.57
N LEU A 99 27.08 -22.41 -11.93
CA LEU A 99 26.87 -23.79 -11.49
C LEU A 99 26.89 -24.77 -12.68
N LYS A 100 26.24 -24.42 -13.78
CA LYS A 100 26.25 -25.20 -15.02
C LYS A 100 27.67 -25.39 -15.57
N LYS A 101 28.45 -24.31 -15.69
CA LYS A 101 29.84 -24.38 -16.17
C LYS A 101 30.73 -25.27 -15.28
N ASN A 102 30.62 -25.12 -13.96
CA ASN A 102 31.40 -25.93 -13.02
C ASN A 102 30.89 -27.38 -12.94
N GLY A 103 29.65 -27.63 -13.38
CA GLY A 103 29.00 -28.93 -13.45
C GLY A 103 29.32 -29.74 -14.70
N GLU A 104 30.17 -29.25 -15.61
CA GLU A 104 30.53 -29.96 -16.85
C GLU A 104 31.18 -31.34 -16.59
N PHE A 105 31.71 -31.57 -15.38
CA PHE A 105 32.31 -32.83 -14.94
C PHE A 105 31.31 -33.79 -14.25
N LEU A 106 30.05 -33.37 -14.07
CA LEU A 106 29.02 -34.17 -13.41
C LEU A 106 28.54 -35.32 -14.30
N SER A 107 27.83 -36.29 -13.71
CA SER A 107 27.19 -37.35 -14.48
C SER A 107 26.16 -36.75 -15.46
N PRO A 108 25.85 -37.44 -16.56
CA PRO A 108 24.85 -36.99 -17.53
C PRO A 108 23.50 -36.63 -16.89
N GLU A 109 23.03 -37.41 -15.91
CA GLU A 109 21.75 -37.12 -15.23
C GLU A 109 21.80 -35.81 -14.42
N LEU A 110 22.91 -35.57 -13.71
CA LEU A 110 23.06 -34.36 -12.91
C LEU A 110 23.24 -33.11 -13.78
N SER A 111 23.96 -33.24 -14.90
CA SER A 111 24.11 -32.17 -15.88
C SER A 111 22.75 -31.78 -16.49
N ALA A 112 21.94 -32.77 -16.90
CA ALA A 112 20.60 -32.54 -17.42
C ALA A 112 19.68 -31.83 -16.40
N LEU A 113 19.74 -32.23 -15.13
CA LEU A 113 18.98 -31.58 -14.06
C LEU A 113 19.33 -30.09 -13.91
N VAL A 114 20.62 -29.75 -13.93
CA VAL A 114 21.09 -28.36 -13.82
C VAL A 114 20.64 -27.55 -15.03
N ASP A 115 20.68 -28.13 -16.22
CA ASP A 115 20.20 -27.51 -17.45
C ASP A 115 18.70 -27.22 -17.44
N ASP A 116 17.90 -28.17 -16.96
CA ASP A 116 16.45 -28.00 -16.84
C ASP A 116 16.10 -26.87 -15.85
N ILE A 117 16.81 -26.79 -14.71
CA ILE A 117 16.62 -25.72 -13.73
C ILE A 117 16.99 -24.36 -14.33
N TYR A 118 18.15 -24.26 -15.00
CA TYR A 118 18.60 -23.02 -15.63
C TYR A 118 17.61 -22.54 -16.69
N ASN A 119 17.22 -23.41 -17.61
CA ASN A 119 16.32 -23.07 -18.71
C ASN A 119 14.91 -22.74 -18.19
N GLY A 120 14.43 -23.46 -17.18
CA GLY A 120 13.15 -23.17 -16.52
C GLY A 120 13.14 -21.78 -15.89
N PHE A 121 14.21 -21.41 -15.18
CA PHE A 121 14.33 -20.09 -14.56
C PHE A 121 14.47 -18.97 -15.60
N TYR A 122 15.33 -19.18 -16.61
CA TYR A 122 15.57 -18.22 -17.68
C TYR A 122 14.30 -17.89 -18.48
N SER A 123 13.49 -18.91 -18.79
CA SER A 123 12.26 -18.74 -19.56
C SER A 123 11.09 -18.14 -18.75
N ALA A 124 11.05 -18.37 -17.43
CA ALA A 124 9.98 -17.88 -16.57
C ALA A 124 10.16 -16.41 -16.16
N ILE A 125 11.40 -15.92 -16.09
CA ILE A 125 11.69 -14.56 -15.65
C ILE A 125 11.53 -13.59 -16.82
N ASN A 126 10.43 -12.84 -16.81
CA ASN A 126 10.23 -11.69 -17.66
C ASN A 126 10.32 -10.42 -16.82
N VAL A 127 11.53 -9.87 -16.70
CA VAL A 127 11.76 -8.59 -16.02
C VAL A 127 11.23 -7.46 -16.91
N PRO A 128 10.16 -6.74 -16.51
CA PRO A 128 9.65 -5.63 -17.30
C PRO A 128 10.71 -4.53 -17.37
N SER A 129 11.04 -4.06 -18.58
CA SER A 129 12.00 -2.97 -18.77
C SER A 129 11.43 -1.59 -18.42
N GLU A 130 10.10 -1.43 -18.47
CA GLU A 130 9.41 -0.15 -18.19
C GLU A 130 8.05 -0.36 -17.52
N ILE A 131 7.78 0.40 -16.44
CA ILE A 131 6.46 0.48 -15.81
C ILE A 131 5.65 1.57 -16.53
N LYS A 132 4.62 1.18 -17.28
CA LYS A 132 3.70 2.13 -17.92
C LYS A 132 2.61 2.58 -16.95
N VAL A 133 2.49 3.89 -16.73
CA VAL A 133 1.43 4.49 -15.91
C VAL A 133 0.19 4.73 -16.78
N SER A 134 -0.87 3.94 -16.60
CA SER A 134 -2.19 4.23 -17.17
C SER A 134 -3.05 4.94 -16.13
N ALA A 135 -3.42 6.20 -16.41
CA ALA A 135 -4.17 7.04 -15.47
C ALA A 135 -5.53 7.41 -16.07
N SER A 136 -6.62 6.83 -15.56
CA SER A 136 -7.91 7.56 -15.39
C SER A 136 -9.05 6.66 -14.92
N LYS A 137 -9.17 5.42 -15.43
CA LYS A 137 -10.29 4.54 -15.07
C LYS A 137 -10.10 3.85 -13.72
N GLU A 138 -8.88 3.49 -13.31
CA GLU A 138 -8.66 2.87 -11.99
C GLU A 138 -8.83 3.85 -10.81
N ALA A 139 -8.55 5.14 -10.98
CA ALA A 139 -8.51 6.09 -9.86
C ALA A 139 -9.86 6.25 -9.14
N LYS A 140 -10.96 6.30 -9.90
CA LYS A 140 -12.31 6.41 -9.32
C LYS A 140 -12.70 5.13 -8.57
N LYS A 141 -12.33 3.97 -9.11
CA LYS A 141 -12.54 2.66 -8.47
C LYS A 141 -11.81 2.58 -7.13
N VAL A 142 -10.54 3.00 -7.07
CA VAL A 142 -9.76 3.03 -5.83
C VAL A 142 -10.41 3.93 -4.77
N LEU A 143 -10.90 5.10 -5.17
CA LEU A 143 -11.60 6.01 -4.25
C LEU A 143 -12.92 5.42 -3.72
N ASP A 144 -13.71 4.78 -4.60
CA ASP A 144 -14.99 4.18 -4.22
C ASP A 144 -14.79 2.94 -3.34
N GLU A 145 -13.74 2.14 -3.58
CA GLU A 145 -13.30 1.05 -2.70
C GLU A 145 -12.89 1.59 -1.33
N ALA A 146 -12.10 2.66 -1.27
CA ALA A 146 -11.68 3.25 0.00
C ALA A 146 -12.87 3.75 0.83
N LYS A 147 -13.84 4.43 0.21
CA LYS A 147 -15.09 4.84 0.88
C LYS A 147 -15.91 3.66 1.38
N THR A 148 -15.92 2.57 0.62
CA THR A 148 -16.63 1.34 0.99
C THR A 148 -15.98 0.71 2.22
N ILE A 149 -14.65 0.57 2.22
CA ILE A 149 -13.88 0.06 3.37
C ILE A 149 -14.07 0.95 4.60
N ALA A 150 -14.09 2.28 4.44
CA ALA A 150 -14.30 3.24 5.53
C ALA A 150 -15.62 2.95 6.26
N LYS A 151 -16.71 2.86 5.50
CA LYS A 151 -18.05 2.54 6.03
C LYS A 151 -18.10 1.17 6.72
N TYR A 152 -17.39 0.18 6.19
CA TYR A 152 -17.31 -1.14 6.82
C TYR A 152 -16.58 -1.10 8.17
N ARG A 153 -15.43 -0.40 8.24
CA ARG A 153 -14.66 -0.23 9.49
C ARG A 153 -15.48 0.50 10.56
N GLU A 154 -16.24 1.53 10.19
CA GLU A 154 -17.18 2.22 11.09
C GLU A 154 -18.27 1.29 11.64
N SER A 155 -18.71 0.30 10.86
CA SER A 155 -19.76 -0.66 11.27
C SER A 155 -19.28 -1.77 12.21
N GLY A 156 -17.99 -1.81 12.57
CA GLY A 156 -17.41 -2.84 13.44
C GLY A 156 -17.28 -4.22 12.80
N LYS A 157 -17.38 -4.32 11.48
CA LYS A 157 -17.21 -5.58 10.73
C LYS A 157 -15.76 -5.67 10.20
N ASN A 158 -15.01 -6.67 10.63
CA ASN A 158 -13.70 -6.99 10.07
C ASN A 158 -13.86 -7.61 8.68
N ILE A 159 -13.08 -7.14 7.72
CA ILE A 159 -12.86 -7.81 6.44
C ILE A 159 -11.46 -8.39 6.53
N ASP A 160 -11.35 -9.72 6.48
CA ASP A 160 -10.09 -10.37 6.17
C ASP A 160 -9.74 -9.98 4.74
N ILE A 161 -8.77 -9.08 4.62
CA ILE A 161 -8.16 -8.75 3.33
C ILE A 161 -7.29 -9.96 3.01
N ASN A 162 -7.82 -10.93 2.28
CA ASN A 162 -7.00 -12.03 1.76
C ASN A 162 -5.84 -11.42 0.98
N THR A 163 -4.65 -11.57 1.56
CA THR A 163 -3.38 -11.10 1.03
C THR A 163 -2.70 -12.28 0.35
#